data_AF-A0A944WLV2-F1
#
_entry.id   AF-A0A944WLV2-F1
#
_cell.length_a   1.000
_cell.length_b   1.000
_cell.length_c   1.000
_cell.angle_alpha   90.00
_cell.angle_beta   90.00
_cell.angle_gamma   90.00
#
_symmetry.space_group_name_H-M   'P 1'
#
loop_
_entity.id
_entity.type
_entity.pdbx_description
1 polymer ?
#
loop_
_entity_poly.entity_id
_entity_poly.type
_entity_poly.pdbx_seq_one_letter_code
_entity_poly.pdbx_strand_id
1 'polypeptide(L)'
;MVRRTIVALAILLVVTVASFATVKTAHSETLPSKISEADAENLSNELKTYICADQFSAPGWCKSYRAAKFGSSISDWVKSQKAARKVREAQAAAAKEAAREAELAEAKRQALAAEEAALAAKNDPAALARLAEIKAAQEIEKTSKAWTSFLAETDVSNLTMAQIMAIREFAATGNFPEANEILGYAYSTNKGPTPINLAEAYRQYGQAYMKGLKRVKPNLDRIWPKIPREQQMALLSEFK
;
A
#
# COMPACT_ATOMS: atom_id res chain seq x y z
N MET A 1 -4.62 2.26 -50.99
CA MET A 1 -6.07 2.28 -50.68
C MET A 1 -6.42 0.93 -50.06
N VAL A 2 -6.69 0.84 -48.75
CA VAL A 2 -8.07 0.74 -48.17
C VAL A 2 -8.63 -0.68 -48.40
N ARG A 3 -8.98 -1.57 -47.45
CA ARG A 3 -9.36 -1.46 -46.03
C ARG A 3 -9.62 -2.88 -45.45
N ARG A 4 -9.43 -3.02 -44.13
CA ARG A 4 -10.22 -3.82 -43.14
C ARG A 4 -10.14 -5.35 -43.21
N THR A 5 -9.44 -6.07 -42.31
CA THR A 5 -9.70 -6.34 -40.88
C THR A 5 -11.16 -6.56 -40.48
N ILE A 6 -11.48 -7.83 -40.16
CA ILE A 6 -12.51 -8.22 -39.17
C ILE A 6 -11.90 -9.36 -38.35
N VAL A 7 -11.27 -9.03 -37.22
CA VAL A 7 -11.03 -9.98 -36.13
C VAL A 7 -12.21 -9.81 -35.18
N ALA A 8 -12.99 -10.89 -35.02
CA ALA A 8 -14.12 -10.93 -34.12
C ALA A 8 -13.64 -10.82 -32.67
N LEU A 9 -14.13 -9.78 -32.00
CA LEU A 9 -13.85 -9.40 -30.64
C LEU A 9 -14.76 -10.22 -29.71
N ALA A 10 -14.24 -11.27 -29.07
CA ALA A 10 -14.92 -11.94 -27.97
C ALA A 10 -14.47 -11.28 -26.65
N ILE A 11 -15.17 -10.23 -26.26
CA ILE A 11 -15.06 -9.60 -24.94
C ILE A 11 -15.72 -10.56 -23.95
N LEU A 12 -14.93 -11.32 -23.19
CA LEU A 12 -15.44 -12.04 -22.03
C LEU A 12 -15.47 -11.07 -20.84
N LEU A 13 -16.70 -10.75 -20.46
CA LEU A 13 -17.10 -9.95 -19.31
C LEU A 13 -16.63 -10.65 -18.01
N VAL A 14 -15.54 -10.16 -17.37
CA VAL A 14 -15.23 -10.57 -15.98
C VAL A 14 -15.81 -9.51 -15.05
N VAL A 15 -17.01 -9.82 -14.55
CA VAL A 15 -17.69 -9.05 -13.51
C VAL A 15 -16.97 -9.24 -12.18
N THR A 16 -16.71 -8.09 -11.57
CA THR A 16 -16.21 -7.82 -10.23
C THR A 16 -16.83 -8.66 -9.10
N VAL A 17 -15.98 -9.15 -8.19
CA VAL A 17 -16.27 -9.16 -6.75
C VAL A 17 -15.04 -8.62 -6.01
N ALA A 18 -14.94 -7.30 -5.91
CA ALA A 18 -14.08 -6.64 -4.93
C ALA A 18 -14.66 -6.93 -3.54
N SER A 19 -14.15 -7.97 -2.90
CA SER A 19 -14.43 -8.20 -1.48
C SER A 19 -13.65 -7.16 -0.69
N PHE A 20 -14.35 -6.09 -0.29
CA PHE A 20 -13.88 -5.16 0.72
C PHE A 20 -13.66 -5.95 2.03
N ALA A 21 -12.43 -6.39 2.27
CA ALA A 21 -12.03 -6.83 3.59
C ALA A 21 -11.90 -5.57 4.46
N THR A 22 -12.99 -5.20 5.14
CA THR A 22 -12.92 -4.28 6.27
C THR A 22 -12.01 -4.89 7.32
N VAL A 23 -10.79 -4.38 7.44
CA VAL A 23 -9.89 -4.69 8.55
C VAL A 23 -10.51 -4.05 9.81
N LYS A 24 -11.34 -4.80 10.54
CA LYS A 24 -11.73 -4.42 11.90
C LYS A 24 -10.47 -4.51 12.75
N THR A 25 -9.95 -3.36 13.17
CA THR A 25 -8.96 -3.25 14.24
C THR A 25 -9.54 -3.89 15.50
N ALA A 26 -9.04 -5.07 15.87
CA ALA A 26 -9.43 -5.74 17.09
C ALA A 26 -8.94 -4.90 18.29
N HIS A 27 -9.83 -4.13 18.90
CA HIS A 27 -9.62 -3.62 20.24
C HIS A 27 -9.57 -4.82 21.18
N SER A 28 -8.43 -5.01 21.84
CA SER A 28 -8.28 -5.95 22.95
C SER A 28 -9.04 -5.40 24.16
N GLU A 29 -10.37 -5.48 24.13
CA GLU A 29 -11.20 -5.30 25.32
C GLU A 29 -10.97 -6.52 26.24
N THR A 30 -10.50 -6.25 27.45
CA THR A 30 -10.45 -7.22 28.53
C THR A 30 -11.87 -7.71 28.81
N LEU A 31 -12.15 -8.97 28.44
CA LEU A 31 -13.47 -9.59 28.58
C LEU A 31 -13.91 -9.63 30.07
N PRO A 32 -15.06 -9.07 30.43
CA PRO A 32 -15.62 -9.23 31.76
C PRO A 32 -16.02 -10.69 31.99
N SER A 33 -15.65 -11.24 33.14
CA SER A 33 -15.90 -12.65 33.54
C SER A 33 -17.38 -13.01 33.75
N LYS A 34 -18.33 -12.14 33.37
CA LYS A 34 -19.77 -12.27 33.68
C LYS A 34 -20.66 -11.81 32.52
N ILE A 35 -20.50 -12.38 31.33
CA ILE A 35 -21.46 -12.20 30.23
C ILE A 35 -22.67 -13.12 30.47
N SER A 36 -23.88 -12.58 30.49
CA SER A 36 -25.12 -13.36 30.63
C SER A 36 -25.47 -14.13 29.35
N GLU A 37 -26.35 -15.14 29.45
CA GLU A 37 -26.76 -15.93 28.27
C GLU A 37 -27.51 -15.09 27.22
N ALA A 38 -28.34 -14.13 27.67
CA ALA A 38 -29.04 -13.20 26.79
C ALA A 38 -28.07 -12.23 26.06
N ASP A 39 -27.04 -11.75 26.75
CA ASP A 39 -26.01 -10.90 26.13
C ASP A 39 -25.16 -11.70 25.14
N ALA A 40 -24.93 -12.99 25.43
CA ALA A 40 -24.19 -13.88 24.57
C ALA A 40 -24.85 -14.05 23.22
N GLU A 41 -26.18 -14.09 23.11
CA GLU A 41 -26.89 -14.25 21.83
C GLU A 41 -26.47 -13.20 20.79
N ASN A 42 -26.21 -11.97 21.24
CA ASN A 42 -25.82 -10.83 20.40
C ASN A 42 -24.34 -10.83 19.98
N LEU A 43 -23.51 -11.73 20.53
CA LEU A 43 -22.10 -11.83 20.14
C LEU A 43 -21.93 -12.53 18.79
N SER A 44 -20.91 -12.14 18.03
CA SER A 44 -20.53 -12.85 16.80
C SER A 44 -20.04 -14.27 17.09
N ASN A 45 -20.16 -15.17 16.12
CA ASN A 45 -19.72 -16.56 16.28
C ASN A 45 -18.20 -16.66 16.53
N GLU A 46 -17.41 -15.75 15.97
CA GLU A 46 -15.96 -15.66 16.19
C GLU A 46 -15.64 -15.32 17.64
N LEU A 47 -16.36 -14.35 18.20
CA LEU A 47 -16.16 -13.90 19.58
C LEU A 47 -16.67 -14.94 20.60
N LYS A 48 -17.83 -15.57 20.34
CA LYS A 48 -18.33 -16.73 21.11
C LYS A 48 -17.31 -17.87 21.12
N THR A 49 -16.71 -18.14 19.96
CA THR A 49 -15.66 -19.17 19.82
C THR A 49 -14.42 -18.83 20.63
N TYR A 50 -13.97 -17.58 20.63
CA TYR A 50 -12.83 -17.12 21.41
C TYR A 50 -13.07 -17.24 22.92
N ILE A 51 -14.20 -16.70 23.42
CA ILE A 51 -14.58 -16.74 24.84
C ILE A 51 -14.71 -18.20 25.32
N CYS A 52 -15.40 -19.03 24.53
CA CYS A 52 -15.63 -20.41 24.91
C CYS A 52 -14.46 -21.35 24.61
N ALA A 53 -13.35 -20.87 24.02
CA ALA A 53 -12.12 -21.67 23.91
C ALA A 53 -11.25 -21.61 25.19
N ASP A 54 -11.43 -20.61 26.04
CA ASP A 54 -10.70 -20.49 27.32
C ASP A 54 -11.22 -21.53 28.33
N GLN A 55 -10.31 -22.36 28.87
CA GLN A 55 -10.67 -23.50 29.71
C GLN A 55 -10.80 -23.15 31.20
N PHE A 56 -10.27 -22.01 31.64
CA PHE A 56 -10.11 -21.73 33.07
C PHE A 56 -11.26 -20.92 33.70
N SER A 57 -12.09 -20.24 32.90
CA SER A 57 -13.11 -19.31 33.42
C SER A 57 -14.35 -19.10 32.52
N ALA A 58 -14.66 -20.07 31.65
CA ALA A 58 -15.74 -19.88 30.68
C ALA A 58 -17.13 -19.73 31.34
N PRO A 59 -17.96 -18.75 30.93
CA PRO A 59 -19.32 -18.58 31.41
C PRO A 59 -20.21 -19.81 31.18
N GLY A 60 -21.25 -19.99 32.01
CA GLY A 60 -22.13 -21.17 31.98
C GLY A 60 -22.80 -21.45 30.62
N TRP A 61 -23.17 -20.41 29.88
CA TRP A 61 -23.78 -20.51 28.54
C TRP A 61 -22.83 -21.12 27.49
N CYS A 62 -21.50 -21.06 27.71
CA CYS A 62 -20.54 -21.68 26.81
C CYS A 62 -20.77 -23.19 26.70
N LYS A 63 -21.39 -23.86 27.68
CA LYS A 63 -21.64 -25.31 27.64
C LYS A 63 -22.48 -25.71 26.42
N SER A 64 -23.58 -25.00 26.16
CA SER A 64 -24.48 -25.26 25.02
C SER A 64 -23.81 -24.92 23.69
N TYR A 65 -23.12 -23.77 23.63
CA TYR A 65 -22.38 -23.35 22.43
C TYR A 65 -21.24 -24.33 22.10
N ARG A 66 -20.50 -24.80 23.11
CA ARG A 66 -19.39 -25.76 22.95
C ARG A 66 -19.87 -27.10 22.41
N ALA A 67 -20.97 -27.62 22.96
CA ALA A 67 -21.57 -28.87 22.50
C ALA A 67 -22.00 -28.77 21.02
N ALA A 68 -22.61 -27.64 20.63
CA ALA A 68 -23.05 -27.41 19.26
C ALA A 68 -21.90 -27.17 18.26
N LYS A 69 -20.83 -26.47 18.67
CA LYS A 69 -19.77 -25.99 17.78
C LYS A 69 -18.53 -26.90 17.71
N PHE A 70 -18.15 -27.51 18.82
CA PHE A 70 -16.89 -28.25 18.95
C PHE A 70 -17.08 -29.77 19.10
N GLY A 71 -18.32 -30.26 19.22
CA GLY A 71 -18.61 -31.67 19.42
C GLY A 71 -18.08 -32.20 20.76
N SER A 72 -17.37 -33.33 20.75
CA SER A 72 -16.98 -34.07 21.96
C SER A 72 -15.80 -33.48 22.74
N SER A 73 -15.00 -32.57 22.18
CA SER A 73 -13.85 -32.00 22.90
C SER A 73 -13.29 -30.72 22.27
N ILE A 74 -13.28 -29.64 23.06
CA ILE A 74 -12.60 -28.36 22.73
C ILE A 74 -11.10 -28.57 22.53
N SER A 75 -10.50 -29.51 23.28
CA SER A 75 -9.07 -29.82 23.17
C SER A 75 -8.71 -30.29 21.76
N ASP A 76 -9.55 -31.11 21.15
CA ASP A 76 -9.30 -31.64 19.82
C ASP A 76 -9.54 -30.59 18.73
N TRP A 77 -10.52 -29.71 18.91
CA TRP A 77 -10.72 -28.54 18.05
C TRP A 77 -9.55 -27.54 18.11
N VAL A 78 -9.01 -27.25 19.31
CA VAL A 78 -7.84 -26.38 19.47
C VAL A 78 -6.61 -27.00 18.79
N LYS A 79 -6.41 -28.31 18.95
CA LYS A 79 -5.33 -29.03 18.26
C LYS A 79 -5.47 -28.98 16.74
N SER A 80 -6.68 -29.20 16.20
CA SER A 80 -6.93 -29.16 14.76
C SER A 80 -6.70 -27.76 14.19
N GLN A 81 -7.12 -26.70 14.90
CA GLN A 81 -6.88 -25.32 14.48
C GLN A 81 -5.40 -24.96 14.51
N LYS A 82 -4.66 -25.40 15.53
CA LYS A 82 -3.21 -25.21 15.60
C LYS A 82 -2.49 -25.93 14.47
N ALA A 83 -2.92 -27.14 14.11
CA ALA A 83 -2.39 -27.88 12.96
C ALA A 83 -2.73 -27.19 11.64
N ALA A 84 -3.98 -26.77 11.43
CA ALA A 84 -4.42 -26.05 10.24
C ALA A 84 -3.68 -24.72 10.08
N ARG A 85 -3.43 -24.00 11.18
CA ARG A 85 -2.64 -22.76 11.17
C ARG A 85 -1.21 -23.03 10.71
N LYS A 86 -0.53 -24.05 11.25
CA LYS A 86 0.82 -24.44 10.80
C LYS A 86 0.85 -24.79 9.31
N VAL A 87 -0.17 -25.48 8.81
CA VAL A 87 -0.27 -25.80 7.37
C VAL A 87 -0.44 -24.53 6.53
N ARG A 88 -1.30 -23.59 6.95
CA ARG A 88 -1.47 -22.30 6.25
C ARG A 88 -0.21 -21.44 6.30
N GLU A 89 0.47 -21.39 7.44
CA GLU A 89 1.75 -20.70 7.59
C GLU A 89 2.81 -21.31 6.67
N ALA A 90 2.89 -22.64 6.58
CA ALA A 90 3.79 -23.34 5.66
C ALA A 90 3.45 -23.09 4.18
N GLN A 91 2.16 -23.09 3.82
CA GLN A 91 1.71 -22.76 2.46
C GLN A 91 2.01 -21.30 2.09
N ALA A 92 1.80 -20.36 3.03
CA ALA A 92 2.13 -18.96 2.82
C ALA A 92 3.64 -18.74 2.69
N ALA A 93 4.46 -19.45 3.48
CA ALA A 93 5.91 -19.43 3.34
C ALA A 93 6.37 -19.99 1.99
N ALA A 94 5.81 -21.13 1.56
CA ALA A 94 6.10 -21.72 0.25
C ALA A 94 5.67 -20.82 -0.91
N ALA A 95 4.52 -20.15 -0.81
CA ALA A 95 4.06 -19.20 -1.82
C ALA A 95 4.96 -17.96 -1.91
N LYS A 96 5.45 -17.45 -0.76
CA LYS A 96 6.46 -16.38 -0.74
C LYS A 96 7.76 -16.83 -1.38
N GLU A 97 8.22 -18.05 -1.11
CA GLU A 97 9.42 -18.59 -1.75
C GLU A 97 9.28 -18.67 -3.27
N ALA A 98 8.18 -19.27 -3.74
CA ALA A 98 7.88 -19.39 -5.17
C ALA A 98 7.78 -18.02 -5.86
N ALA A 99 7.21 -17.00 -5.19
CA ALA A 99 7.18 -15.64 -5.72
C ALA A 99 8.58 -15.04 -5.86
N ARG A 100 9.46 -15.22 -4.87
CA ARG A 100 10.87 -14.76 -4.96
C ARG A 100 11.63 -15.46 -6.07
N GLU A 101 11.43 -16.77 -6.23
CA GLU A 101 12.07 -17.54 -7.31
C GLU A 101 11.58 -17.09 -8.69
N ALA A 102 10.28 -16.81 -8.83
CA ALA A 102 9.71 -16.28 -10.07
C ALA A 102 10.26 -14.88 -10.41
N GLU A 103 10.35 -13.99 -9.42
CA GLU A 103 10.96 -12.66 -9.58
C GLU A 103 12.43 -12.76 -10.00
N LEU A 104 13.20 -13.67 -9.37
CA LEU A 104 14.60 -13.90 -9.73
C LEU A 104 14.75 -14.46 -11.15
N ALA A 105 13.89 -15.40 -11.54
CA ALA A 105 13.89 -15.98 -12.89
C ALA A 105 13.51 -14.93 -13.96
N GLU A 106 12.58 -14.04 -13.66
CA GLU A 106 12.24 -12.91 -14.53
C GLU A 106 13.38 -11.90 -14.64
N ALA A 107 14.01 -11.52 -13.51
CA ALA A 107 15.17 -10.65 -13.52
C ALA A 107 16.32 -11.21 -14.37
N LYS A 108 16.58 -12.52 -14.28
CA LYS A 108 17.57 -13.20 -15.14
C LYS A 108 17.21 -13.14 -16.63
N ARG A 109 15.94 -13.36 -16.98
CA ARG A 109 15.46 -13.25 -18.38
C ARG A 109 15.62 -11.83 -18.91
N GLN A 110 15.27 -10.82 -18.12
CA GLN A 110 15.42 -9.41 -18.49
C GLN A 110 16.90 -9.02 -18.65
N ALA A 111 17.79 -9.53 -17.79
CA ALA A 111 19.22 -9.28 -17.88
C ALA A 111 19.82 -9.85 -19.18
N LEU A 112 19.46 -11.09 -19.55
CA LEU A 112 19.89 -11.71 -20.81
C LEU A 112 19.38 -10.92 -22.03
N ALA A 113 18.10 -10.54 -22.05
CA ALA A 113 17.54 -9.73 -23.11
C ALA A 113 18.21 -8.35 -23.24
N ALA A 114 18.59 -7.72 -22.11
CA ALA A 114 19.31 -6.46 -22.10
C ALA A 114 20.74 -6.59 -22.64
N GLU A 115 21.42 -7.72 -22.38
CA GLU A 115 22.75 -8.02 -22.92
C GLU A 115 22.70 -8.24 -24.45
N GLU A 116 21.73 -9.02 -24.93
CA GLU A 116 21.50 -9.25 -26.36
C GLU A 116 21.17 -7.93 -27.10
N ALA A 117 20.30 -7.11 -26.52
CA ALA A 117 19.97 -5.80 -27.07
C ALA A 117 21.16 -4.83 -27.07
N ALA A 118 22.00 -4.85 -26.03
CA ALA A 118 23.22 -4.04 -25.97
C ALA A 118 24.27 -4.50 -27.00
N LEU A 119 24.37 -5.80 -27.28
CA LEU A 119 25.24 -6.35 -28.31
C LEU A 119 24.75 -5.95 -29.72
N ALA A 120 23.44 -6.01 -29.96
CA ALA A 120 22.82 -5.57 -31.21
C ALA A 120 22.95 -4.05 -31.45
N ALA A 121 22.96 -3.25 -30.39
CA ALA A 121 23.03 -1.80 -30.48
C ALA A 121 24.43 -1.23 -30.77
N LYS A 122 25.50 -2.04 -30.72
CA LYS A 122 26.89 -1.57 -30.92
C LYS A 122 27.15 -0.91 -32.30
N ASN A 123 26.27 -1.08 -33.28
CA ASN A 123 26.44 -0.54 -34.64
C ASN A 123 25.25 0.28 -35.17
N ASP A 124 24.24 0.61 -34.34
CA ASP A 124 23.06 1.36 -34.77
C ASP A 124 22.60 2.39 -33.71
N PRO A 125 22.73 3.70 -33.97
CA PRO A 125 22.25 4.77 -33.08
C PRO A 125 20.76 4.66 -32.73
N ALA A 126 19.91 4.16 -33.65
CA ALA A 126 18.49 3.96 -33.37
C ALA A 126 18.26 2.81 -32.38
N ALA A 127 19.09 1.76 -32.42
CA ALA A 127 19.06 0.67 -31.44
C ALA A 127 19.54 1.13 -30.05
N LEU A 128 20.54 2.02 -29.98
CA LEU A 128 20.98 2.64 -28.71
C LEU A 128 19.87 3.50 -28.09
N ALA A 129 19.16 4.30 -28.90
CA ALA A 129 18.04 5.11 -28.43
C ALA A 129 16.91 4.23 -27.86
N ARG A 130 16.52 3.16 -28.56
CA ARG A 130 15.51 2.20 -28.08
C ARG A 130 15.94 1.48 -26.80
N LEU A 131 17.21 1.10 -26.69
CA LEU A 131 17.74 0.49 -25.46
C LEU A 131 17.66 1.47 -24.28
N ALA A 132 17.98 2.75 -24.51
CA ALA A 132 17.86 3.79 -23.50
C ALA A 132 16.41 4.00 -23.06
N GLU A 133 15.46 4.01 -24.00
CA GLU A 133 14.02 4.10 -23.71
C GLU A 133 13.52 2.89 -22.89
N ILE A 134 13.94 1.67 -23.25
CA ILE A 134 13.58 0.46 -22.49
C ILE A 134 14.13 0.53 -21.07
N LYS A 135 15.40 0.92 -20.90
CA LYS A 135 16.02 1.08 -19.57
C LYS A 135 15.33 2.15 -18.74
N ALA A 136 14.98 3.28 -19.35
CA ALA A 136 14.22 4.34 -18.69
C ALA A 136 12.84 3.85 -18.24
N ALA A 137 12.13 3.11 -19.09
CA ALA A 137 10.83 2.52 -18.75
C ALA A 137 10.94 1.51 -17.59
N GLN A 138 11.95 0.65 -17.60
CA GLN A 138 12.22 -0.30 -16.52
C GLN A 138 12.50 0.40 -15.18
N GLU A 139 13.29 1.48 -15.19
CA GLU A 139 13.58 2.23 -13.96
C GLU A 139 12.34 2.97 -13.43
N ILE A 140 11.49 3.49 -14.32
CA ILE A 140 10.19 4.07 -13.94
C ILE A 140 9.30 3.00 -13.29
N GLU A 141 9.20 1.81 -13.88
CA GLU A 141 8.41 0.71 -13.34
C GLU A 141 8.90 0.29 -11.95
N LYS A 142 10.22 0.09 -11.80
CA LYS A 142 10.85 -0.24 -10.53
C LYS A 142 10.58 0.82 -9.46
N THR A 143 10.71 2.09 -9.82
CA THR A 143 10.45 3.20 -8.88
C THR A 143 8.97 3.27 -8.51
N SER A 144 8.06 3.02 -9.46
CA SER A 144 6.61 2.98 -9.20
C SER A 144 6.21 1.84 -8.25
N LYS A 145 6.81 0.65 -8.40
CA LYS A 145 6.63 -0.46 -7.45
C LYS A 145 7.14 -0.08 -6.07
N ALA A 146 8.34 0.51 -5.98
CA ALA A 146 8.91 0.97 -4.71
C ALA A 146 8.03 2.02 -4.03
N TRP A 147 7.49 2.98 -4.78
CA TRP A 147 6.56 3.99 -4.28
C TRP A 147 5.28 3.38 -3.71
N THR A 148 4.70 2.41 -4.44
CA THR A 148 3.49 1.72 -4.01
C THR A 148 3.71 0.94 -2.72
N SER A 149 4.80 0.20 -2.62
CA SER A 149 5.16 -0.53 -1.39
C SER A 149 5.42 0.43 -0.23
N PHE A 150 6.13 1.53 -0.47
CA PHE A 150 6.38 2.56 0.53
C PHE A 150 5.08 3.11 1.11
N LEU A 151 4.10 3.46 0.26
CA LEU A 151 2.80 3.97 0.71
C LEU A 151 1.97 2.94 1.48
N ALA A 152 2.07 1.65 1.13
CA ALA A 152 1.35 0.59 1.83
C ALA A 152 1.82 0.40 3.28
N GLU A 153 3.10 0.71 3.56
CA GLU A 153 3.75 0.48 4.86
C GLU A 153 3.86 1.76 5.70
N THR A 154 3.51 2.93 5.15
CA THR A 154 3.78 4.22 5.77
C THR A 154 2.50 4.94 6.22
N ASP A 155 2.45 5.34 7.49
CA ASP A 155 1.46 6.30 7.97
C ASP A 155 1.90 7.73 7.59
N VAL A 156 1.32 8.26 6.52
CA VAL A 156 1.60 9.61 6.03
C VAL A 156 1.21 10.73 7.00
N SER A 157 0.43 10.44 8.04
CA SER A 157 0.09 11.39 9.09
C SER A 157 1.14 11.49 10.20
N ASN A 158 2.06 10.52 10.26
CA ASN A 158 3.07 10.41 11.32
C ASN A 158 4.39 9.83 10.76
N LEU A 159 5.01 10.59 9.87
CA LEU A 159 6.25 10.20 9.19
C LEU A 159 7.46 10.25 10.12
N THR A 160 8.41 9.33 9.94
CA THR A 160 9.76 9.43 10.51
C THR A 160 10.68 10.27 9.60
N MET A 161 11.84 10.69 10.10
CA MET A 161 12.78 11.48 9.28
C MET A 161 13.32 10.67 8.09
N ALA A 162 13.53 9.36 8.28
CA ALA A 162 13.94 8.46 7.20
C ALA A 162 12.88 8.39 6.09
N GLN A 163 11.59 8.31 6.46
CA GLN A 163 10.49 8.33 5.49
C GLN A 163 10.38 9.67 4.77
N ILE A 164 10.60 10.81 5.45
CA ILE A 164 10.66 12.12 4.80
C ILE A 164 11.78 12.17 3.75
N MET A 165 12.95 11.62 4.06
CA MET A 165 14.06 11.55 3.10
C MET A 165 13.71 10.67 1.89
N ALA A 166 13.10 9.51 2.11
CA ALA A 166 12.62 8.67 1.01
C ALA A 166 11.59 9.40 0.13
N ILE A 167 10.64 10.13 0.72
CA ILE A 167 9.64 10.90 -0.04
C ILE A 167 10.32 12.01 -0.85
N ARG A 168 11.37 12.66 -0.33
CA ARG A 168 12.17 13.65 -1.10
C ARG A 168 12.84 13.02 -2.32
N GLU A 169 13.33 11.79 -2.21
CA GLU A 169 13.90 11.07 -3.34
C GLU A 169 12.84 10.79 -4.41
N PHE A 170 11.65 10.31 -4.02
CA PHE A 170 10.53 10.11 -4.95
C PHE A 170 10.07 11.42 -5.60
N ALA A 171 9.97 12.50 -4.84
CA ALA A 171 9.64 13.84 -5.31
C ALA A 171 10.60 14.35 -6.41
N ALA A 172 11.91 14.08 -6.23
CA ALA A 172 12.96 14.49 -7.15
C ALA A 172 12.89 13.79 -8.51
N THR A 173 12.31 12.59 -8.59
CA THR A 173 12.15 11.87 -9.87
C THR A 173 11.20 12.56 -10.86
N GLY A 174 10.36 13.48 -10.39
CA GLY A 174 9.36 14.15 -11.24
C GLY A 174 8.08 13.36 -11.46
N ASN A 175 8.09 12.03 -11.25
CA ASN A 175 7.01 11.13 -11.65
C ASN A 175 5.88 10.98 -10.61
N PHE A 176 6.11 11.39 -9.36
CA PHE A 176 5.16 11.20 -8.26
C PHE A 176 4.75 12.55 -7.65
N PRO A 177 3.75 13.24 -8.21
CA PRO A 177 3.28 14.49 -7.63
C PRO A 177 2.67 14.31 -6.22
N GLU A 178 2.22 13.10 -5.87
CA GLU A 178 1.79 12.73 -4.53
C GLU A 178 2.90 12.86 -3.50
N ALA A 179 4.16 12.56 -3.87
CA ALA A 179 5.30 12.75 -2.97
C ALA A 179 5.43 14.22 -2.57
N ASN A 180 5.24 15.13 -3.52
CA ASN A 180 5.23 16.56 -3.28
C ASN A 180 4.01 17.00 -2.44
N GLU A 181 2.83 16.40 -2.64
CA GLU A 181 1.67 16.65 -1.78
C GLU A 181 1.94 16.24 -0.32
N ILE A 182 2.54 15.08 -0.10
CA ILE A 182 2.88 14.58 1.24
C ILE A 182 3.93 15.46 1.91
N LEU A 183 4.97 15.89 1.18
CA LEU A 183 5.94 16.86 1.71
C LEU A 183 5.28 18.21 2.04
N GLY A 184 4.41 18.70 1.15
CA GLY A 184 3.63 19.91 1.40
C GLY A 184 2.82 19.80 2.69
N TYR A 185 2.21 18.64 2.95
CA TYR A 185 1.51 18.38 4.20
C TYR A 185 2.43 18.39 5.41
N ALA A 186 3.54 17.65 5.35
CA ALA A 186 4.53 17.56 6.42
C ALA A 186 5.06 18.94 6.85
N TYR A 187 5.40 19.81 5.89
CA TYR A 187 5.85 21.18 6.21
C TYR A 187 4.74 22.13 6.64
N SER A 188 3.47 21.83 6.34
CA SER A 188 2.33 22.67 6.71
C SER A 188 1.76 22.38 8.10
N THR A 189 2.20 21.29 8.72
CA THR A 189 1.70 20.81 10.02
C THR A 189 2.83 20.66 11.03
N ASN A 190 2.49 20.59 12.31
CA ASN A 190 3.42 20.22 13.37
C ASN A 190 3.44 18.70 13.61
N LYS A 191 2.99 17.90 12.64
CA LYS A 191 2.95 16.45 12.77
C LYS A 191 4.21 15.86 12.14
N GLY A 192 4.90 15.04 12.92
CA GLY A 192 6.16 14.43 12.51
C GLY A 192 7.38 15.32 12.77
N PRO A 193 8.53 14.99 12.17
CA PRO A 193 9.84 15.51 12.56
C PRO A 193 10.24 16.78 11.81
N THR A 194 9.45 17.23 10.83
CA THR A 194 9.72 18.46 10.09
C THR A 194 9.13 19.66 10.81
N PRO A 195 9.90 20.75 11.03
CA PRO A 195 9.33 21.98 11.54
C PRO A 195 8.36 22.59 10.53
N ILE A 196 7.36 23.33 11.04
CA ILE A 196 6.43 24.07 10.17
C ILE A 196 7.23 25.06 9.32
N ASN A 197 7.06 24.98 8.00
CA ASN A 197 7.62 25.90 7.03
C ASN A 197 6.61 26.08 5.90
N LEU A 198 5.78 27.13 6.00
CA LEU A 198 4.69 27.36 5.05
C LEU A 198 5.17 27.72 3.64
N ALA A 199 6.34 28.35 3.51
CA ALA A 199 6.93 28.64 2.21
C ALA A 199 7.39 27.36 1.51
N GLU A 200 8.06 26.47 2.23
CA GLU A 200 8.44 25.16 1.70
C GLU A 200 7.20 24.30 1.41
N ALA A 201 6.19 24.32 2.27
CA ALA A 201 4.92 23.65 2.01
C ALA A 201 4.28 24.12 0.69
N TYR A 202 4.27 25.44 0.46
CA TYR A 202 3.76 26.02 -0.77
C TYR A 202 4.60 25.62 -2.00
N ARG A 203 5.93 25.59 -1.86
CA ARG A 203 6.82 25.11 -2.93
C ARG A 203 6.47 23.67 -3.33
N GLN A 204 6.32 22.79 -2.36
CA GLN A 204 6.02 21.37 -2.60
C GLN A 204 4.63 21.19 -3.23
N TYR A 205 3.58 21.79 -2.66
CA TYR A 205 2.25 21.76 -3.29
C TYR A 205 2.24 22.39 -4.69
N GLY A 206 3.03 23.44 -4.92
CA GLY A 206 3.14 24.12 -6.20
C GLY A 206 3.72 23.19 -7.27
N GLN A 207 4.81 22.50 -6.94
CA GLN A 207 5.39 21.49 -7.82
C GLN A 207 4.40 20.33 -8.09
N ALA A 208 3.65 19.87 -7.10
CA ALA A 208 2.60 18.87 -7.29
C ALA A 208 1.51 19.36 -8.27
N TYR A 209 1.07 20.61 -8.11
CA TYR A 209 0.06 21.23 -8.98
C TYR A 209 0.52 21.38 -10.43
N MET A 210 1.78 21.79 -10.63
CA MET A 210 2.41 21.92 -11.95
C MET A 210 2.53 20.57 -12.66
N LYS A 211 2.79 19.50 -11.90
CA LYS A 211 2.77 18.10 -12.37
C LYS A 211 1.36 17.51 -12.57
N GLY A 212 0.31 18.33 -12.45
CA GLY A 212 -1.07 17.94 -12.77
C GLY A 212 -1.95 17.58 -11.58
N LEU A 213 -1.42 17.57 -10.35
CA LEU A 213 -2.19 17.18 -9.16
C LEU A 213 -3.09 18.32 -8.66
N LYS A 214 -4.16 18.63 -9.39
CA LYS A 214 -4.99 19.82 -9.14
C LYS A 214 -5.68 19.85 -7.77
N ARG A 215 -5.87 18.69 -7.12
CA ARG A 215 -6.46 18.59 -5.77
C ARG A 215 -5.67 19.32 -4.68
N VAL A 216 -4.40 19.66 -4.91
CA VAL A 216 -3.59 20.42 -3.93
C VAL A 216 -3.88 21.93 -3.94
N LYS A 217 -4.66 22.43 -4.91
CA LYS A 217 -4.95 23.87 -5.06
C LYS A 217 -5.59 24.51 -3.81
N PRO A 218 -6.56 23.89 -3.13
CA PRO A 218 -7.10 24.43 -1.88
C PRO A 218 -6.03 24.57 -0.79
N ASN A 219 -5.01 23.69 -0.76
CA ASN A 219 -3.90 23.82 0.18
C ASN A 219 -3.00 25.02 -0.15
N LEU A 220 -2.68 25.22 -1.43
CA LEU A 220 -1.94 26.41 -1.90
C LEU A 220 -2.66 27.70 -1.51
N ASP A 221 -3.96 27.80 -1.80
CA ASP A 221 -4.76 28.99 -1.51
C ASP A 221 -4.87 29.27 0.00
N ARG A 222 -4.98 28.21 0.80
CA ARG A 222 -5.09 28.31 2.27
C ARG A 222 -3.81 28.79 2.93
N ILE A 223 -2.64 28.40 2.43
CA ILE A 223 -1.36 28.74 3.04
C ILE A 223 -0.76 30.05 2.48
N TRP A 224 -1.06 30.41 1.23
CA TRP A 224 -0.54 31.63 0.60
C TRP A 224 -0.65 32.90 1.45
N PRO A 225 -1.84 33.28 1.98
CA PRO A 225 -1.97 34.52 2.76
C PRO A 225 -1.24 34.48 4.11
N LYS A 226 -0.76 33.30 4.54
CA LYS A 226 -0.05 33.10 5.81
C LYS A 226 1.47 33.14 5.66
N ILE A 227 1.97 33.18 4.43
CA ILE A 227 3.41 33.29 4.13
C ILE A 227 3.81 34.77 4.19
N PRO A 228 4.92 35.14 4.85
CA PRO A 228 5.41 36.51 4.87
C PRO A 228 5.59 37.08 3.46
N ARG A 229 5.28 38.38 3.29
CA ARG A 229 5.24 39.02 1.97
C ARG A 229 6.56 38.88 1.20
N GLU A 230 7.69 39.00 1.89
CA GLU A 230 9.03 38.80 1.35
C GLU A 230 9.25 37.39 0.77
N GLN A 231 8.75 36.34 1.46
CA GLN A 231 8.83 34.97 0.98
C GLN A 231 7.85 34.69 -0.17
N GLN A 232 6.66 35.31 -0.16
CA GLN A 232 5.74 35.25 -1.31
C GLN A 232 6.41 35.77 -2.59
N MET A 233 7.14 36.88 -2.52
CA MET A 233 7.81 37.46 -3.69
C MET A 233 8.90 36.53 -4.23
N ALA A 234 9.65 35.85 -3.35
CA ALA A 234 10.61 34.83 -3.76
C ALA A 234 9.92 33.65 -4.47
N LEU A 235 8.84 33.11 -3.90
CA LEU A 235 8.08 31.99 -4.47
C LEU A 235 7.46 32.33 -5.84
N LEU A 236 6.99 33.56 -6.04
CA LEU A 236 6.47 34.00 -7.35
C LEU A 236 7.52 33.96 -8.46
N SER A 237 8.81 34.03 -8.13
CA SER A 237 9.88 33.92 -9.13
C SER A 237 10.19 32.47 -9.53
N GLU A 238 9.89 31.50 -8.66
CA GLU A 238 10.21 30.08 -8.87
C GLU A 238 9.21 29.35 -9.77
N PHE A 239 7.98 29.87 -9.91
CA PHE A 239 6.88 29.25 -10.67
C PHE A 239 6.47 30.04 -11.93
N LYS A 240 7.35 30.91 -12.43
CA LYS A 240 7.20 31.55 -13.75
C LYS A 240 7.65 30.61 -14.85
#